data_AF-X1B6B7-F1
#
_entry.id   AF-X1B6B7-F1
#
_cell.length_a   1.000
_cell.length_b   1.000
_cell.length_c   1.000
_cell.angle_alpha   90.00
_cell.angle_beta   90.00
_cell.angle_gamma   90.00
#
_symmetry.space_group_name_H-M   'P 1'
#
loop_
_entity.id
_entity.type
_entity.pdbx_description
1 polymer ?
#
loop_
_entity_poly.entity_id
_entity_poly.type
_entity_poly.pdbx_seq_one_letter_code
_entity_poly.pdbx_strand_id
1 'polypeptide(L)'
;DVSKYPFVINKRNDHIIVKKGLFVSTKTIEGYLISIIEKIVLINEYFSDALTIKSYNSENNPNILKGLFPSDDFEYAIAIVRNLGIIEFKEDSEEEIGLIARMTYPASPGREVYLVEEEILNNFIGFDKEHGLNLGKLKVSNIDAYIDMNRLLNKHLAILSISGGGKSYLTSIIIEELLTRDKTFGTPAIIMIDVHGEYKYLNAISTIKDKVKVIDTSYFQISVPKLSAYSFKKYQEQISNVQIRELSKFIKKLRKNKDLKNKYNQP
;
A
#
# COMPACT_ATOMS: atom_id res chain seq x y z
N ASP A 1 11.90 -23.11 -8.73
CA ASP A 1 11.58 -21.77 -9.25
C ASP A 1 12.43 -20.78 -8.48
N VAL A 2 12.99 -19.77 -9.15
CA VAL A 2 13.73 -18.69 -8.48
C VAL A 2 12.77 -17.82 -7.67
N SER A 3 11.51 -17.67 -8.08
CA SER A 3 10.58 -16.72 -7.43
C SER A 3 9.98 -17.18 -6.10
N LYS A 4 9.95 -18.50 -5.86
CA LYS A 4 9.32 -19.12 -4.68
C LYS A 4 10.06 -20.37 -4.26
N TYR A 5 10.07 -20.65 -2.96
CA TYR A 5 10.47 -21.95 -2.43
C TYR A 5 9.55 -22.40 -1.29
N PRO A 6 9.40 -23.71 -1.06
CA PRO A 6 8.73 -24.24 0.11
C PRO A 6 9.73 -24.51 1.25
N PHE A 7 9.26 -24.41 2.51
CA PHE A 7 9.96 -24.96 3.67
C PHE A 7 8.98 -25.62 4.63
N VAL A 8 9.47 -26.62 5.38
CA VAL A 8 8.68 -27.32 6.40
C VAL A 8 8.72 -26.52 7.70
N ILE A 9 7.56 -26.22 8.26
CA ILE A 9 7.43 -25.64 9.60
C ILE A 9 7.46 -26.80 10.58
N ASN A 10 8.58 -26.95 11.29
CA ASN A 10 8.69 -27.95 12.34
C ASN A 10 7.84 -27.54 13.55
N LYS A 11 7.21 -28.52 14.21
CA LYS A 11 6.59 -28.34 15.53
C LYS A 11 7.71 -28.03 16.53
N ARG A 12 8.00 -26.75 16.76
CA ARG A 12 8.99 -26.30 17.73
C ARG A 12 8.32 -26.02 19.08
N ASN A 13 9.07 -26.26 20.17
CA ASN A 13 8.64 -25.98 21.55
C ASN A 13 8.78 -24.49 21.94
N ASP A 14 9.26 -23.65 21.03
CA ASP A 14 9.60 -22.24 21.26
C ASP A 14 8.38 -21.28 21.11
N HIS A 15 7.16 -21.81 20.98
CA HIS A 15 5.91 -21.05 20.84
C HIS A 15 5.87 -20.06 19.65
N ILE A 16 6.82 -20.14 18.71
CA ILE A 16 6.86 -19.25 17.55
C ILE A 16 5.77 -19.66 16.56
N ILE A 17 4.71 -18.85 16.47
CA ILE A 17 3.61 -19.09 15.54
C ILE A 17 3.98 -18.52 14.18
N VAL A 18 4.32 -19.40 13.24
CA VAL A 18 4.54 -19.04 11.83
C VAL A 18 3.20 -18.68 11.18
N LYS A 19 3.09 -17.46 10.66
CA LYS A 19 1.87 -16.92 10.05
C LYS A 19 2.14 -16.46 8.62
N LYS A 20 1.11 -16.53 7.77
CA LYS A 20 1.10 -15.88 6.46
C LYS A 20 1.41 -14.39 6.62
N GLY A 21 2.32 -13.86 5.81
CA GLY A 21 2.75 -12.46 5.80
C GLY A 21 3.97 -12.16 6.68
N LEU A 22 4.53 -13.14 7.40
CA LEU A 22 5.84 -12.98 8.05
C LEU A 22 6.96 -12.93 7.01
N PHE A 23 7.98 -12.14 7.32
CA PHE A 23 9.22 -12.10 6.57
C PHE A 23 10.20 -13.12 7.15
N VAL A 24 10.86 -13.86 6.26
CA VAL A 24 11.85 -14.87 6.60
C VAL A 24 13.13 -14.66 5.79
N SER A 25 14.25 -15.06 6.37
CA SER A 25 15.56 -15.09 5.72
C SER A 25 16.07 -16.52 5.58
N THR A 26 16.78 -16.80 4.49
CA THR A 26 17.55 -18.04 4.33
C THR A 26 18.89 -17.73 3.71
N LYS A 27 19.95 -18.41 4.15
CA LYS A 27 21.28 -18.27 3.53
C LYS A 27 21.30 -19.00 2.19
N THR A 28 21.76 -18.32 1.15
CA THR A 28 21.95 -18.85 -0.21
C THR A 28 23.41 -18.71 -0.63
N ILE A 29 23.74 -19.21 -1.83
CA ILE A 29 25.07 -19.02 -2.42
C ILE A 29 25.33 -17.56 -2.82
N GLU A 30 24.28 -16.78 -3.03
CA GLU A 30 24.33 -15.37 -3.47
C GLU A 30 24.22 -14.38 -2.30
N GLY A 31 24.01 -14.85 -1.06
CA GLY A 31 23.78 -14.00 0.11
C GLY A 31 22.55 -14.41 0.92
N TYR A 32 22.03 -13.53 1.76
CA TYR A 32 20.83 -13.78 2.56
C TYR A 32 19.58 -13.41 1.78
N LEU A 33 18.72 -14.38 1.51
CA LEU A 33 17.50 -14.20 0.75
C LEU A 33 16.35 -13.80 1.67
N ILE A 34 15.81 -12.60 1.48
CA ILE A 34 14.61 -12.12 2.17
C ILE A 34 13.36 -12.51 1.38
N SER A 35 12.41 -13.14 2.08
CA SER A 35 11.18 -13.68 1.50
C SER A 35 9.98 -13.41 2.40
N ILE A 36 8.76 -13.45 1.84
CA ILE A 36 7.51 -13.32 2.60
C ILE A 36 6.68 -14.59 2.48
N ILE A 37 6.12 -15.07 3.59
CA ILE A 37 5.24 -16.24 3.61
C ILE A 37 3.92 -15.91 2.92
N GLU A 38 3.67 -16.51 1.76
CA GLU A 38 2.48 -16.26 0.94
C GLU A 38 1.33 -17.22 1.29
N LYS A 39 1.68 -18.47 1.59
CA LYS A 39 0.73 -19.53 1.90
C LYS A 39 1.33 -20.48 2.93
N ILE A 40 0.48 -21.02 3.80
CA ILE A 40 0.78 -22.16 4.65
C ILE A 40 -0.23 -23.25 4.28
N VAL A 41 0.27 -24.46 4.06
CA VAL A 41 -0.52 -25.64 3.71
C VAL A 41 -0.27 -26.69 4.78
N LEU A 42 -1.33 -27.20 5.40
CA LEU A 42 -1.26 -28.38 6.25
C LEU A 42 -1.43 -29.60 5.35
N ILE A 43 -0.48 -30.53 5.43
CA ILE A 43 -0.50 -31.78 4.70
C ILE A 43 -0.48 -32.90 5.72
N ASN A 44 -1.31 -33.90 5.47
CA ASN A 44 -1.30 -35.14 6.21
C ASN A 44 -1.29 -36.28 5.20
N GLU A 45 -0.25 -37.10 5.23
CA GLU A 45 -0.07 -38.17 4.24
C GLU A 45 -1.26 -39.16 4.25
N TYR A 46 -1.84 -39.43 5.42
CA TYR A 46 -2.98 -40.34 5.54
C TYR A 46 -4.28 -39.78 4.96
N PHE A 47 -4.46 -38.45 4.98
CA PHE A 47 -5.62 -37.79 4.38
C PHE A 47 -5.39 -37.37 2.92
N SER A 48 -4.31 -37.84 2.29
CA SER A 48 -4.04 -37.60 0.86
C SER A 48 -4.75 -38.63 -0.05
N ASP A 49 -5.09 -39.81 0.47
CA ASP A 49 -5.71 -40.90 -0.26
C ASP A 49 -7.19 -41.10 0.09
N ALA A 50 -8.05 -41.21 -0.93
CA ALA A 50 -9.50 -41.30 -0.78
C ALA A 50 -9.95 -42.61 -0.11
N LEU A 51 -9.23 -43.72 -0.30
CA LEU A 51 -9.55 -44.99 0.33
C LEU A 51 -9.28 -44.93 1.83
N THR A 52 -8.16 -44.32 2.21
CA THR A 52 -7.80 -44.08 3.61
C THR A 52 -8.84 -43.21 4.31
N ILE A 53 -9.31 -42.13 3.67
CA ILE A 53 -10.40 -41.26 4.18
C ILE A 53 -11.70 -42.06 4.37
N LYS A 54 -12.05 -42.92 3.41
CA LYS A 54 -13.28 -43.73 3.48
C LYS A 54 -13.23 -44.72 4.64
N SER A 55 -12.11 -45.43 4.80
CA SER A 55 -11.89 -46.34 5.91
C SER A 55 -11.94 -45.62 7.25
N TYR A 56 -11.25 -44.48 7.35
CA TYR A 56 -11.25 -43.61 8.54
C TYR A 56 -12.67 -43.16 8.94
N ASN A 57 -13.49 -42.77 7.96
CA ASN A 57 -14.88 -42.32 8.22
C ASN A 57 -15.86 -43.47 8.50
N SER A 58 -15.55 -44.71 8.09
CA SER A 58 -16.43 -45.86 8.27
C SER A 58 -16.27 -46.56 9.62
N GLU A 59 -15.21 -46.24 10.36
CA GLU A 59 -14.83 -46.94 11.58
C GLU A 59 -15.24 -46.12 12.82
N ASN A 60 -16.14 -46.67 13.64
CA ASN A 60 -16.76 -45.93 14.75
C ASN A 60 -15.89 -45.83 16.02
N ASN A 61 -14.67 -46.39 16.00
CA ASN A 61 -13.84 -46.53 17.20
C ASN A 61 -12.56 -45.67 17.10
N PRO A 62 -12.54 -44.47 17.72
CA PRO A 62 -11.47 -43.49 17.52
C PRO A 62 -10.09 -43.92 18.03
N ASN A 63 -10.03 -44.85 19.00
CA ASN A 63 -8.77 -45.32 19.58
C ASN A 63 -8.02 -46.29 18.66
N ILE A 64 -8.73 -47.10 17.86
CA ILE A 64 -8.12 -48.00 16.87
C ILE A 64 -7.58 -47.17 15.70
N LEU A 65 -8.34 -46.17 15.27
CA LEU A 65 -7.95 -45.24 14.21
C LEU A 65 -6.69 -44.45 14.56
N LYS A 66 -6.56 -43.92 15.79
CA LYS A 66 -5.33 -43.24 16.25
C LYS A 66 -4.12 -44.16 16.33
N GLY A 67 -4.33 -45.46 16.58
CA GLY A 67 -3.25 -46.45 16.62
C GLY A 67 -2.80 -46.95 15.24
N LEU A 68 -3.71 -47.02 14.26
CA LEU A 68 -3.42 -47.42 12.88
C LEU A 68 -2.95 -46.26 12.01
N PHE A 69 -3.51 -45.08 12.25
CA PHE A 69 -3.24 -43.84 11.54
C PHE A 69 -2.96 -42.75 12.59
N PRO A 70 -1.70 -42.60 13.03
CA PRO A 70 -1.31 -41.51 13.91
C PRO A 70 -1.30 -40.19 13.13
N SER A 71 -2.48 -39.76 12.66
CA SER A 71 -2.66 -38.58 11.81
C SER A 71 -2.08 -37.32 12.44
N ASP A 72 -2.15 -37.22 13.76
CA ASP A 72 -1.63 -36.07 14.51
C ASP A 72 -0.09 -35.98 14.43
N ASP A 73 0.59 -37.12 14.28
CA ASP A 73 2.06 -37.21 14.21
C ASP A 73 2.60 -36.99 12.78
N PHE A 74 1.77 -37.24 11.75
CA PHE A 74 2.12 -37.09 10.33
C PHE A 74 1.48 -35.87 9.67
N GLU A 75 0.98 -34.93 10.49
CA GLU A 75 0.59 -33.60 10.01
C GLU A 75 1.82 -32.68 9.98
N TYR A 76 2.18 -32.24 8.77
CA TYR A 76 3.26 -31.28 8.54
C TYR A 76 2.72 -30.02 7.89
N ALA A 77 3.14 -28.87 8.41
CA ALA A 77 2.85 -27.58 7.82
C ALA A 77 3.96 -27.20 6.83
N ILE A 78 3.60 -26.93 5.59
CA ILE A 78 4.51 -26.41 4.56
C ILE A 78 4.19 -24.95 4.30
N ALA A 79 5.17 -24.08 4.51
CA ALA A 79 5.10 -22.68 4.09
C ALA A 79 5.62 -22.55 2.66
N ILE A 80 4.88 -21.84 1.82
CA ILE A 80 5.32 -21.40 0.50
C ILE A 80 5.61 -19.91 0.60
N VAL A 81 6.85 -19.54 0.30
CA VAL A 81 7.29 -18.15 0.34
C VAL A 81 7.45 -17.57 -1.04
N ARG A 82 7.30 -16.24 -1.12
CA ARG A 82 7.65 -15.42 -2.27
C ARG A 82 8.92 -14.67 -1.97
N ASN A 83 9.88 -14.80 -2.86
CA ASN A 83 11.19 -14.20 -2.70
C ASN A 83 11.17 -12.73 -3.10
N LEU A 84 11.84 -11.88 -2.32
CA LEU A 84 11.82 -10.43 -2.52
C LEU A 84 13.16 -9.90 -3.03
N GLY A 85 14.27 -10.35 -2.45
CA GLY A 85 15.60 -9.89 -2.81
C GLY A 85 16.67 -10.51 -1.92
N ILE A 86 17.91 -10.34 -2.34
CA ILE A 86 19.10 -10.80 -1.62
C ILE A 86 19.76 -9.60 -0.96
N ILE A 87 20.20 -9.81 0.28
CA ILE A 87 21.03 -8.87 1.02
C ILE A 87 22.40 -9.49 1.26
N GLU A 88 23.43 -8.66 1.09
CA GLU A 88 24.78 -8.94 1.56
C GLU A 88 25.12 -7.89 2.61
N PHE A 89 25.60 -8.36 3.76
CA PHE A 89 26.07 -7.47 4.82
C PHE A 89 27.49 -6.98 4.51
N LYS A 90 27.88 -5.86 5.10
CA LYS A 90 29.26 -5.35 4.98
C LYS A 90 30.24 -6.31 5.65
N GLU A 91 31.51 -6.30 5.22
CA GLU A 91 32.55 -7.19 5.77
C GLU A 91 32.72 -7.03 7.30
N ASP A 92 32.47 -5.84 7.85
CA ASP A 92 32.68 -5.50 9.26
C ASP A 92 31.39 -5.49 10.12
N SER A 93 30.23 -5.89 9.58
CA SER A 93 28.94 -5.84 10.31
C SER A 93 27.98 -6.94 9.85
N GLU A 94 27.27 -7.57 10.79
CA GLU A 94 26.20 -8.53 10.49
C GLU A 94 24.81 -7.88 10.41
N GLU A 95 24.72 -6.55 10.61
CA GLU A 95 23.46 -5.81 10.67
C GLU A 95 23.34 -4.77 9.54
N GLU A 96 24.48 -4.21 9.10
CA GLU A 96 24.50 -3.23 8.02
C GLU A 96 24.48 -3.88 6.64
N ILE A 97 23.38 -3.64 5.91
CA ILE A 97 23.23 -4.07 4.51
C ILE A 97 24.19 -3.26 3.63
N GLY A 98 25.13 -3.95 2.98
CA GLY A 98 26.05 -3.37 2.00
C GLY A 98 25.46 -3.35 0.59
N LEU A 99 24.74 -4.42 0.21
CA LEU A 99 24.15 -4.57 -1.12
C LEU A 99 22.75 -5.19 -1.05
N ILE A 100 21.83 -4.68 -1.86
CA ILE A 100 20.54 -5.31 -2.15
C ILE A 100 20.51 -5.68 -3.63
N ALA A 101 20.37 -6.97 -3.92
CA ALA A 101 20.36 -7.50 -5.27
C ALA A 101 19.08 -8.30 -5.56
N ARG A 102 18.81 -8.50 -6.85
CA ARG A 102 17.81 -9.49 -7.27
C ARG A 102 18.45 -10.86 -7.27
N MET A 103 17.71 -11.84 -6.78
CA MET A 103 18.14 -13.23 -6.88
C MET A 103 18.20 -13.71 -8.33
N THR A 104 19.22 -14.50 -8.63
CA THR A 104 19.38 -15.18 -9.92
C THR A 104 19.41 -16.70 -9.79
N TYR A 105 19.60 -17.21 -8.58
CA TYR A 105 19.61 -18.64 -8.27
C TYR A 105 18.56 -19.00 -7.19
N PRO A 106 17.90 -20.18 -7.28
CA PRO A 106 16.91 -20.59 -6.29
C PRO A 106 17.54 -20.91 -4.92
N ALA A 107 16.75 -20.80 -3.86
CA ALA A 107 17.15 -21.25 -2.53
C ALA A 107 17.41 -22.77 -2.52
N SER A 108 18.50 -23.19 -1.87
CA SER A 108 18.84 -24.60 -1.77
C SER A 108 17.89 -25.34 -0.81
N PRO A 109 17.37 -26.52 -1.20
CA PRO A 109 16.60 -27.36 -0.27
C PRO A 109 17.41 -27.71 0.98
N GLY A 110 16.71 -27.87 2.11
CA GLY A 110 17.31 -28.27 3.39
C GLY A 110 18.05 -27.16 4.14
N ARG A 111 18.06 -25.92 3.63
CA ARG A 111 18.57 -24.77 4.37
C ARG A 111 17.61 -24.34 5.48
N GLU A 112 18.18 -23.88 6.58
CA GLU A 112 17.42 -23.31 7.69
C GLU A 112 16.83 -21.95 7.30
N VAL A 113 15.61 -21.72 7.77
CA VAL A 113 14.85 -20.49 7.54
C VAL A 113 14.64 -19.81 8.88
N TYR A 114 14.99 -18.53 8.95
CA TYR A 114 14.90 -17.72 10.16
C TYR A 114 13.88 -16.59 9.98
N LEU A 115 13.35 -16.06 11.08
CA LEU A 115 12.59 -14.82 11.03
C LEU A 115 13.54 -13.66 10.77
N VAL A 116 13.09 -12.69 9.98
CA VAL A 116 13.88 -11.47 9.76
C VAL A 116 13.71 -10.55 10.95
N GLU A 117 14.82 -10.07 11.48
CA GLU A 117 14.83 -9.06 12.54
C GLU A 117 14.25 -7.75 12.04
N GLU A 118 13.62 -7.00 12.94
CA GLU A 118 12.93 -5.76 12.58
C GLU A 118 13.87 -4.73 11.95
N GLU A 119 15.09 -4.59 12.45
CA GLU A 119 16.07 -3.64 11.92
C GLU A 119 16.51 -3.97 10.49
N ILE A 120 16.88 -5.23 10.24
CA ILE A 120 17.22 -5.73 8.90
C ILE A 120 16.04 -5.55 7.94
N LEU A 121 14.82 -5.86 8.39
CA LEU A 121 13.62 -5.72 7.57
C LEU A 121 13.33 -4.25 7.22
N ASN A 122 13.50 -3.34 8.18
CA ASN A 122 13.34 -1.90 7.96
C ASN A 122 14.35 -1.38 6.93
N ASN A 123 15.62 -1.78 7.05
CA ASN A 123 16.68 -1.42 6.11
C ASN A 123 16.42 -2.00 4.71
N PHE A 124 15.93 -3.25 4.63
CA PHE A 124 15.60 -3.89 3.36
C PHE A 124 14.41 -3.25 2.63
N ILE A 125 13.33 -2.93 3.35
CA ILE A 125 12.15 -2.26 2.78
C ILE A 125 12.48 -0.77 2.47
N GLY A 126 13.38 -0.19 3.25
CA GLY A 126 13.76 1.22 3.16
C GLY A 126 12.72 2.13 3.80
N PHE A 127 12.26 1.78 5.00
CA PHE A 127 11.47 2.68 5.84
C PHE A 127 12.37 3.76 6.45
N ASP A 128 11.81 4.96 6.56
CA ASP A 128 12.52 6.14 7.04
C ASP A 128 12.01 6.51 8.43
N LYS A 129 12.63 5.96 9.48
CA LYS A 129 12.16 6.13 10.87
C LYS A 129 12.30 7.57 11.39
N GLU A 130 13.21 8.35 10.80
CA GLU A 130 13.49 9.72 11.24
C GLU A 130 12.59 10.73 10.53
N HIS A 131 12.47 10.59 9.20
CA HIS A 131 11.85 11.56 8.33
C HIS A 131 10.68 10.98 7.51
N GLY A 132 10.19 9.78 7.81
CA GLY A 132 9.04 9.19 7.14
C GLY A 132 7.70 9.72 7.67
N LEU A 133 6.64 9.41 6.93
CA LEU A 133 5.24 9.56 7.37
C LEU A 133 4.77 8.20 7.91
N ASN A 134 4.20 8.16 9.12
CA ASN A 134 3.69 6.93 9.69
C ASN A 134 2.32 6.58 9.10
N LEU A 135 2.27 5.57 8.24
CA LEU A 135 1.01 5.13 7.61
C LEU A 135 0.34 3.96 8.36
N GLY A 136 0.85 3.58 9.53
CA GLY A 136 0.35 2.49 10.35
C GLY A 136 1.40 1.38 10.52
N LYS A 137 0.94 0.13 10.62
CA LYS A 137 1.80 -1.02 10.95
C LYS A 137 1.73 -2.14 9.93
N LEU A 138 2.86 -2.83 9.72
CA LEU A 138 2.89 -4.10 9.01
C LEU A 138 2.09 -5.15 9.81
N LYS A 139 1.00 -5.66 9.22
CA LYS A 139 -0.04 -6.44 9.90
C LYS A 139 0.44 -7.60 10.79
N VAL A 140 1.51 -8.28 10.41
CA VAL A 140 1.94 -9.52 11.07
C VAL A 140 3.16 -9.32 11.96
N SER A 141 4.11 -8.48 11.55
CA SER A 141 5.30 -8.16 12.32
C SER A 141 5.11 -7.00 13.30
N ASN A 142 4.00 -6.25 13.21
CA ASN A 142 3.68 -5.10 14.06
C ASN A 142 4.71 -3.96 14.02
N ILE A 143 5.50 -3.91 12.95
CA ILE A 143 6.52 -2.89 12.69
C ILE A 143 5.85 -1.64 12.13
N ASP A 144 6.24 -0.46 12.62
CA ASP A 144 5.73 0.82 12.13
C ASP A 144 6.21 1.12 10.71
N ALA A 145 5.28 1.48 9.83
CA ALA A 145 5.52 1.71 8.41
C ALA A 145 5.74 3.20 8.15
N TYR A 146 6.97 3.66 8.38
CA TYR A 146 7.40 5.02 8.07
C TYR A 146 7.84 5.14 6.62
N ILE A 147 7.03 5.82 5.81
CA ILE A 147 7.28 5.97 4.37
C ILE A 147 7.96 7.30 4.09
N ASP A 148 9.10 7.26 3.41
CA ASP A 148 9.80 8.45 2.92
C ASP A 148 8.86 9.32 2.05
N MET A 149 8.74 10.59 2.43
CA MET A 149 7.86 11.56 1.78
C MET A 149 8.25 11.83 0.33
N ASN A 150 9.56 11.91 0.03
CA ASN A 150 10.07 12.14 -1.32
C ASN A 150 9.71 10.98 -2.25
N ARG A 151 9.86 9.73 -1.77
CA ARG A 151 9.46 8.52 -2.51
C ARG A 151 7.95 8.49 -2.75
N LEU A 152 7.16 8.95 -1.78
CA LEU A 152 5.70 8.98 -1.86
C LEU A 152 5.16 10.09 -2.78
N LEU A 153 5.70 11.31 -2.69
CA LEU A 153 5.10 12.52 -3.27
C LEU A 153 5.85 13.12 -4.47
N ASN A 154 7.13 12.80 -4.71
CA ASN A 154 7.83 13.33 -5.89
C ASN A 154 7.30 12.77 -7.22
N LYS A 155 6.54 11.67 -7.16
CA LYS A 155 5.82 11.10 -8.29
C LYS A 155 4.31 11.22 -8.08
N HIS A 156 3.53 10.76 -9.04
CA HIS A 156 2.08 10.66 -8.86
C HIS A 156 1.73 9.49 -7.94
N LEU A 157 0.94 9.77 -6.89
CA LEU A 157 0.35 8.78 -6.01
C LEU A 157 -1.11 8.54 -6.41
N ALA A 158 -1.50 7.27 -6.54
CA ALA A 158 -2.89 6.87 -6.70
C ALA A 158 -3.29 5.92 -5.57
N ILE A 159 -4.33 6.28 -4.80
CA ILE A 159 -4.91 5.44 -3.75
C ILE A 159 -6.18 4.79 -4.31
N LEU A 160 -6.10 3.48 -4.56
CA LEU A 160 -7.18 2.71 -5.17
C LEU A 160 -7.76 1.75 -4.13
N SER A 161 -9.07 1.77 -3.96
CA SER A 161 -9.78 0.83 -3.09
C SER A 161 -11.25 0.74 -3.49
N ILE A 162 -11.91 -0.33 -3.06
CA ILE A 162 -13.36 -0.46 -3.14
C ILE A 162 -14.04 0.51 -2.15
N SER A 163 -15.34 0.78 -2.34
CA SER A 163 -16.11 1.55 -1.36
C SER A 163 -16.05 0.87 0.02
N GLY A 164 -15.80 1.65 1.07
CA GLY A 164 -15.57 1.13 2.43
C GLY A 164 -14.19 0.49 2.67
N GLY A 165 -13.33 0.38 1.65
CA GLY A 165 -12.00 -0.22 1.77
C GLY A 165 -10.92 0.73 2.30
N GLY A 166 -11.29 1.83 2.94
CA GLY A 166 -10.36 2.72 3.65
C GLY A 166 -9.61 3.75 2.80
N LYS A 167 -10.02 4.03 1.54
CA LYS A 167 -9.40 5.09 0.70
C LYS A 167 -9.31 6.43 1.43
N SER A 168 -10.46 6.95 1.86
CA SER A 168 -10.52 8.28 2.48
C SER A 168 -9.90 8.32 3.87
N TYR A 169 -9.89 7.18 4.58
CA TYR A 169 -9.15 7.03 5.84
C TYR A 169 -7.64 7.14 5.62
N LEU A 170 -7.06 6.37 4.68
CA LEU A 170 -5.63 6.45 4.36
C LEU A 170 -5.24 7.85 3.87
N THR A 171 -6.06 8.48 3.03
CA THR A 171 -5.83 9.86 2.59
C THR A 171 -5.80 10.82 3.78
N SER A 172 -6.70 10.66 4.76
CA SER A 172 -6.72 11.49 5.96
C SER A 172 -5.45 11.31 6.79
N ILE A 173 -5.01 10.07 7.02
CA ILE A 173 -3.76 9.77 7.74
C ILE A 173 -2.56 10.43 7.05
N ILE A 174 -2.44 10.33 5.73
CA ILE A 174 -1.35 10.98 4.98
C ILE A 174 -1.35 12.51 5.22
N ILE A 175 -2.52 13.13 5.20
CA ILE A 175 -2.65 14.58 5.40
C ILE A 175 -2.35 14.97 6.84
N GLU A 176 -2.86 14.22 7.81
CA GLU A 176 -2.58 14.42 9.23
C GLU A 176 -1.08 14.33 9.49
N GLU A 177 -0.43 13.25 9.06
CA GLU A 177 1.03 13.08 9.19
C GLU A 177 1.82 14.21 8.54
N LEU A 178 1.41 14.67 7.35
CA LEU A 178 2.06 15.82 6.69
C LEU A 178 1.90 17.11 7.49
N LEU A 179 0.71 17.33 8.08
CA LEU A 179 0.39 18.56 8.80
C LEU A 179 0.89 18.55 10.26
N THR A 180 1.09 17.41 10.91
CA THR A 180 1.55 17.32 12.31
C THR A 180 3.07 17.27 12.44
N ARG A 181 3.78 16.94 11.36
CA ARG A 181 5.24 16.85 11.28
C ARG A 181 5.97 18.13 11.72
N ASP A 182 7.22 17.94 12.18
CA ASP A 182 8.16 19.03 12.48
C ASP A 182 8.36 19.95 11.27
N LYS A 183 8.27 21.26 11.52
CA LYS A 183 8.37 22.31 10.50
C LYS A 183 9.75 22.37 9.84
N THR A 184 10.80 21.92 10.52
CA THR A 184 12.18 21.90 10.00
C THR A 184 12.35 21.01 8.78
N PHE A 185 11.52 19.97 8.65
CA PHE A 185 11.55 19.05 7.51
C PHE A 185 10.79 19.57 6.28
N GLY A 186 10.07 20.68 6.43
CA GLY A 186 9.19 21.22 5.40
C GLY A 186 7.89 20.41 5.24
N THR A 187 6.86 21.10 4.75
CA THR A 187 5.55 20.49 4.45
C THR A 187 5.06 21.04 3.11
N PRO A 188 4.71 20.19 2.14
CA PRO A 188 4.14 20.65 0.88
C PRO A 188 2.78 21.33 1.10
N ALA A 189 2.46 22.32 0.27
CA ALA A 189 1.13 22.90 0.26
C ALA A 189 0.11 21.88 -0.27
N ILE A 190 -0.94 21.62 0.50
CA ILE A 190 -2.00 20.66 0.16
C ILE A 190 -3.20 21.43 -0.36
N ILE A 191 -3.61 21.17 -1.61
CA ILE A 191 -4.88 21.65 -2.16
C ILE A 191 -5.77 20.43 -2.34
N MET A 192 -6.84 20.36 -1.55
CA MET A 192 -7.80 19.29 -1.60
C MET A 192 -9.10 19.75 -2.29
N ILE A 193 -9.59 18.93 -3.21
CA ILE A 193 -10.92 19.08 -3.81
C ILE A 193 -11.78 17.96 -3.24
N ASP A 194 -12.61 18.30 -2.25
CA ASP A 194 -13.47 17.36 -1.55
C ASP A 194 -14.89 17.39 -2.12
N VAL A 195 -15.20 16.45 -3.01
CA VAL A 195 -16.51 16.37 -3.68
C VAL A 195 -17.60 15.84 -2.74
N HIS A 196 -17.23 15.02 -1.75
CA HIS A 196 -18.19 14.34 -0.86
C HIS A 196 -18.31 15.00 0.51
N GLY A 197 -17.40 15.91 0.87
CA GLY A 197 -17.37 16.57 2.18
C GLY A 197 -16.78 15.69 3.30
N GLU A 198 -16.06 14.63 2.95
CA GLU A 198 -15.51 13.64 3.90
C GLU A 198 -14.38 14.20 4.77
N TYR A 199 -13.71 15.29 4.35
CA TYR A 199 -12.50 15.80 5.01
C TYR A 199 -12.71 17.11 5.76
N LYS A 200 -13.95 17.61 5.85
CA LYS A 200 -14.27 18.85 6.57
C LYS A 200 -13.88 18.79 8.06
N TYR A 201 -13.87 17.60 8.64
CA TYR A 201 -13.50 17.39 10.05
C TYR A 201 -12.03 17.70 10.35
N LEU A 202 -11.13 17.72 9.36
CA LEU A 202 -9.72 18.08 9.56
C LEU A 202 -9.59 19.50 10.16
N ASN A 203 -10.53 20.40 9.86
CA ASN A 203 -10.58 21.74 10.45
C ASN A 203 -11.06 21.78 11.92
N ALA A 204 -11.57 20.66 12.44
CA ALA A 204 -11.99 20.54 13.85
C ALA A 204 -10.90 19.90 14.74
N ILE A 205 -9.84 19.33 14.15
CA ILE A 205 -8.76 18.67 14.89
C ILE A 205 -7.86 19.73 15.52
N SER A 206 -7.74 19.73 16.85
CA SER A 206 -7.05 20.77 17.62
C SER A 206 -5.57 20.97 17.21
N THR A 207 -4.88 19.92 16.80
CA THR A 207 -3.45 19.94 16.43
C THR A 207 -3.19 20.54 15.05
N ILE A 208 -4.16 20.51 14.14
CA ILE A 208 -3.99 20.95 12.74
C ILE A 208 -4.99 22.02 12.29
N LYS A 209 -6.01 22.36 13.09
CA LYS A 209 -7.06 23.34 12.71
C LYS A 209 -6.49 24.66 12.17
N ASP A 210 -5.42 25.16 12.79
CA ASP A 210 -4.83 26.46 12.42
C ASP A 210 -4.03 26.38 11.09
N LYS A 211 -3.84 25.16 10.56
CA LYS A 211 -3.19 24.87 9.28
C LYS A 211 -4.19 24.55 8.16
N VAL A 212 -5.47 24.39 8.48
CA VAL A 212 -6.50 23.98 7.54
C VAL A 212 -7.42 25.16 7.24
N LYS A 213 -7.60 25.46 5.95
CA LYS A 213 -8.57 26.46 5.50
C LYS A 213 -9.63 25.80 4.61
N VAL A 214 -10.87 25.78 5.09
CA VAL A 214 -12.01 25.29 4.31
C VAL A 214 -12.58 26.45 3.51
N ILE A 215 -12.73 26.27 2.20
CA ILE A 215 -13.35 27.24 1.30
C ILE A 215 -14.57 26.55 0.69
N ASP A 216 -15.75 27.12 0.89
CA ASP A 216 -16.96 26.61 0.26
C ASP A 216 -16.85 26.77 -1.27
N THR A 217 -17.15 25.70 -1.99
CA THR A 217 -17.13 25.70 -3.46
C THR A 217 -18.16 26.66 -4.04
N SER A 218 -19.20 27.03 -3.29
CA SER A 218 -20.16 28.08 -3.70
C SER A 218 -19.52 29.44 -3.95
N TYR A 219 -18.36 29.71 -3.33
CA TYR A 219 -17.58 30.93 -3.57
C TYR A 219 -16.75 30.86 -4.86
N PHE A 220 -16.56 29.67 -5.43
CA PHE A 220 -15.87 29.52 -6.71
C PHE A 220 -16.81 29.91 -7.85
N GLN A 221 -16.64 31.13 -8.34
CA GLN A 221 -17.33 31.60 -9.52
C GLN A 221 -16.42 31.51 -10.73
N ILE A 222 -16.90 30.85 -11.78
CA ILE A 222 -16.27 30.95 -13.10
C ILE A 222 -16.68 32.28 -13.68
N SER A 223 -15.71 33.13 -14.03
CA SER A 223 -15.98 34.39 -14.71
C SER A 223 -16.40 34.13 -16.15
N VAL A 224 -17.67 33.74 -16.35
CA VAL A 224 -18.29 33.52 -17.66
C VAL A 224 -18.05 34.70 -18.62
N PRO A 225 -18.11 35.98 -18.19
CA PRO A 225 -17.79 37.10 -19.07
C PRO A 225 -16.36 37.09 -19.62
N LYS A 226 -15.40 36.49 -18.91
CA LYS A 226 -13.98 36.37 -19.31
C LYS A 226 -13.70 35.15 -20.19
N LEU A 227 -14.59 34.15 -20.23
CA LEU A 227 -14.42 32.96 -21.07
C LEU A 227 -14.37 33.31 -22.57
N SER A 228 -13.51 32.60 -23.30
CA SER A 228 -13.42 32.71 -24.76
C SER A 228 -14.33 31.68 -25.44
N ALA A 229 -14.62 31.86 -26.73
CA ALA A 229 -15.32 30.83 -27.52
C ALA A 229 -14.61 29.46 -27.48
N TYR A 230 -13.27 29.45 -27.41
CA TYR A 230 -12.48 28.23 -27.24
C TYR A 230 -12.62 27.61 -25.84
N SER A 231 -12.85 28.43 -24.80
CA SER A 231 -13.17 27.93 -23.46
C SER A 231 -14.48 27.15 -23.50
N PHE A 232 -15.50 27.63 -24.23
CA PHE A 232 -16.75 26.89 -24.42
C PHE A 232 -16.56 25.58 -25.19
N LYS A 233 -15.67 25.54 -26.20
CA LYS A 233 -15.32 24.28 -26.91
C LYS A 233 -14.84 23.20 -25.95
N LYS A 234 -14.06 23.55 -24.93
CA LYS A 234 -13.54 22.58 -23.95
C LYS A 234 -14.65 21.92 -23.10
N TYR A 235 -15.79 22.60 -22.92
CA TYR A 235 -16.93 22.06 -22.18
C TYR A 235 -18.00 21.45 -23.08
N GLN A 236 -18.00 21.77 -24.37
CA GLN A 236 -18.93 21.26 -25.36
C GLN A 236 -18.17 20.80 -26.61
N GLU A 237 -17.68 19.56 -26.59
CA GLU A 237 -16.80 19.01 -27.63
C GLU A 237 -17.45 18.97 -29.03
N GLN A 238 -18.78 18.94 -29.09
CA GLN A 238 -19.55 18.87 -30.33
C GLN A 238 -19.56 20.19 -31.13
N ILE A 239 -19.02 21.29 -30.60
CA ILE A 239 -19.03 22.58 -31.29
C ILE A 239 -18.00 22.58 -32.44
N SER A 240 -18.49 22.79 -33.66
CA SER A 240 -17.65 22.87 -34.86
C SER A 240 -16.76 24.11 -34.87
N ASN A 241 -15.67 24.05 -35.63
CA ASN A 241 -14.77 25.21 -35.79
C ASN A 241 -15.49 26.43 -36.40
N VAL A 242 -16.51 26.21 -37.25
CA VAL A 242 -17.34 27.29 -37.80
C VAL A 242 -18.18 27.95 -36.71
N GLN A 243 -18.82 27.16 -35.85
CA GLN A 243 -19.62 27.67 -34.72
C GLN A 243 -18.75 28.42 -33.71
N ILE A 244 -17.52 27.98 -33.43
CA ILE A 244 -16.57 28.71 -32.56
C ILE A 244 -16.22 30.07 -33.16
N ARG A 245 -16.02 30.14 -34.49
CA ARG A 245 -15.73 31.40 -35.18
C ARG A 245 -16.90 32.37 -35.06
N GLU A 246 -18.12 31.91 -35.25
CA GLU A 246 -19.31 32.75 -35.08
C GLU A 246 -19.51 33.15 -33.61
N LEU A 247 -19.38 32.23 -32.67
CA LEU A 247 -19.46 32.50 -31.23
C LEU A 247 -18.43 33.55 -30.80
N SER A 248 -17.21 33.51 -31.34
CA SER A 248 -16.17 34.51 -31.09
C SER A 248 -16.60 35.92 -31.50
N LYS A 249 -17.30 36.05 -32.64
CA LYS A 249 -17.83 37.33 -33.11
C LYS A 249 -18.93 37.84 -32.17
N PHE A 250 -19.85 36.98 -31.74
CA PHE A 250 -20.92 37.33 -30.80
C PHE A 250 -20.37 37.75 -29.44
N ILE A 251 -19.43 36.99 -28.87
CA ILE A 251 -18.76 37.35 -27.60
C ILE A 251 -18.07 38.72 -27.72
N LYS A 252 -17.38 38.99 -28.83
CA LYS A 252 -16.73 40.30 -29.07
C LYS A 252 -17.75 41.44 -29.17
N LYS A 253 -18.90 41.20 -29.80
CA LYS A 253 -20.00 42.18 -29.90
C LYS A 253 -20.61 42.46 -28.53
N LEU A 254 -20.91 41.42 -27.75
CA LEU A 254 -21.44 41.52 -26.38
C LEU A 254 -20.50 42.32 -25.46
N ARG A 255 -19.17 42.09 -25.56
CA ARG A 255 -18.16 42.82 -24.77
C ARG A 255 -18.00 44.30 -25.15
N LYS A 256 -18.35 44.68 -26.38
CA LYS A 256 -18.28 46.08 -26.85
C LYS A 256 -19.47 46.92 -26.37
N ASN A 257 -20.57 46.29 -25.93
CA ASN A 257 -21.75 46.99 -25.45
C ASN A 257 -21.45 47.66 -24.10
N LYS A 258 -21.40 49.00 -24.08
CA LYS A 258 -20.99 49.79 -22.90
C LYS A 258 -21.99 49.70 -21.73
N ASP A 259 -23.27 49.48 -22.00
CA ASP A 259 -24.32 49.40 -20.97
C ASP A 259 -24.19 48.18 -20.04
N LEU A 260 -23.41 47.17 -20.45
CA LEU A 260 -23.12 45.99 -19.65
C LEU A 260 -21.80 46.10 -18.86
N LYS A 261 -20.92 47.07 -19.16
CA LYS A 261 -19.61 47.18 -18.51
C LYS A 261 -19.67 47.45 -17.00
N ASN A 262 -20.69 48.15 -16.53
CA ASN A 262 -20.83 48.51 -15.11
C ASN A 262 -21.50 47.41 -14.26
N LYS A 263 -22.06 46.35 -14.86
CA LYS A 263 -22.70 45.25 -14.12
C LYS A 263 -21.77 44.08 -13.79
N TYR A 264 -20.61 43.97 -14.44
CA TYR A 264 -19.71 42.81 -14.32
C TYR A 264 -18.35 43.13 -13.68
N ASN A 265 -18.19 44.33 -13.12
CA ASN A 265 -16.94 44.83 -12.53
C ASN A 265 -17.03 45.14 -11.02
N GLN A 266 -18.10 44.74 -10.33
CA GLN A 266 -18.08 44.76 -8.87
C GLN A 266 -17.41 43.48 -8.34
N PRO A 267 -16.52 43.60 -7.34
CA PRO A 267 -15.74 42.49 -6.79
C PRO A 267 -16.61 41.41 -6.16
#